data_AF-A0ABC9Y8M0-F1
#
_entry.id   AF-A0ABC9Y8M0-F1
#
_cell.length_a   1.000
_cell.length_b   1.000
_cell.length_c   1.000
_cell.angle_alpha   90.00
_cell.angle_beta   90.00
_cell.angle_gamma   90.00
#
_symmetry.space_group_name_H-M   'P 1'
#
loop_
_entity.id
_entity.type
_entity.pdbx_description
1 polymer ?
#
loop_
_entity_poly.entity_id
_entity_poly.type
_entity_poly.pdbx_seq_one_letter_code
_entity_poly.pdbx_strand_id
1 'polypeptide(L)'
;MRVTGVITQGAKRVGSPEYVKSYKIAYSNNGKSWTMYKVKGKNEDMVFRGNVDNITPYANYFTPPIKAQYIRLYPQVCRRHCTLRMELIGCELSGCSEPLGMKSGHIQDYQISASSVFNTLNMDMFSWEARKARLDRQGKVNAWTSGYNDQSQWLQLLSNLAI
;
A
#
# COMPACT_ATOMS: atom_id res chain seq x y z
N MET A 1 -2.37 -13.35 1.05
CA MET A 1 -2.25 -12.19 0.14
C MET A 1 -2.17 -12.66 -1.30
N ARG A 2 -2.65 -11.85 -2.25
CA ARG A 2 -2.45 -12.03 -3.70
C ARG A 2 -1.37 -11.05 -4.16
N VAL A 3 -0.17 -11.58 -4.43
CA VAL A 3 0.98 -10.79 -4.88
C VAL A 3 1.01 -10.78 -6.40
N THR A 4 0.96 -9.60 -7.00
CA THR A 4 0.89 -9.37 -8.45
C THR A 4 2.22 -8.90 -9.04
N GLY A 5 3.16 -8.45 -8.21
CA GLY A 5 4.49 -8.06 -8.68
C GLY A 5 5.44 -7.69 -7.56
N VAL A 6 6.63 -7.26 -7.97
CA VAL A 6 7.69 -6.77 -7.10
C VAL A 6 8.41 -5.62 -7.79
N ILE A 7 8.72 -4.58 -7.02
CA ILE A 7 9.61 -3.48 -7.43
C ILE A 7 10.93 -3.68 -6.71
N THR A 8 12.05 -3.58 -7.43
CA THR A 8 13.39 -3.73 -6.87
C THR A 8 14.23 -2.48 -7.11
N GLN A 9 15.12 -2.16 -6.16
CA GLN A 9 16.16 -1.14 -6.24
C GLN A 9 17.46 -1.65 -5.61
N GLY A 10 18.60 -1.07 -6.00
CA GLY A 10 19.89 -1.31 -5.35
C GLY A 10 20.21 -0.33 -4.22
N ALA A 11 21.46 -0.26 -3.81
CA ALA A 11 21.98 0.78 -2.91
C ALA A 11 23.44 1.15 -3.26
N LYS A 12 24.00 2.09 -2.49
CA LYS A 12 25.39 2.54 -2.65
C LYS A 12 26.13 2.36 -1.33
N ARG A 13 27.27 1.66 -1.36
CA ARG A 13 28.17 1.48 -0.22
C ARG A 13 29.49 2.16 -0.51
N VAL A 14 29.84 3.21 0.24
CA VAL A 14 31.14 3.94 0.11
C VAL A 14 31.48 4.26 -1.36
N GLY A 15 30.62 5.00 -2.07
CA GLY A 15 30.88 5.33 -3.47
C GLY A 15 30.49 4.24 -4.48
N SER A 16 30.33 3.00 -4.04
CA SER A 16 30.19 1.83 -4.90
C SER A 16 28.73 1.40 -5.07
N PRO A 17 28.17 1.37 -6.29
CA PRO A 17 26.83 0.85 -6.52
C PRO A 17 26.78 -0.68 -6.36
N GLU A 18 25.74 -1.15 -5.69
CA GLU A 18 25.45 -2.55 -5.43
C GLU A 18 23.97 -2.83 -5.72
N TYR A 19 23.68 -3.90 -6.46
CA TYR A 19 22.30 -4.26 -6.82
C TYR A 19 22.20 -5.68 -7.34
N VAL A 20 21.00 -6.24 -7.25
CA VAL A 20 20.64 -7.52 -7.88
C VAL A 20 20.31 -7.29 -9.36
N LYS A 21 21.02 -7.99 -10.25
CA LYS A 21 20.85 -7.95 -11.72
C LYS A 21 19.82 -8.96 -12.23
N SER A 22 19.66 -10.08 -11.53
CA SER A 22 18.61 -11.06 -11.79
C SER A 22 18.29 -11.88 -10.54
N TYR A 23 17.07 -12.38 -10.45
CA TYR A 23 16.58 -13.13 -9.29
C TYR A 23 15.49 -14.13 -9.65
N LYS A 24 15.27 -15.10 -8.76
CA LYS A 24 14.10 -16.01 -8.78
C LYS A 24 13.18 -15.68 -7.60
N ILE A 25 11.93 -16.11 -7.68
CA ILE A 25 10.93 -15.96 -6.62
C ILE A 25 10.47 -17.34 -6.15
N ALA A 26 10.39 -17.54 -4.84
CA ALA A 26 9.69 -18.66 -4.24
C ALA A 26 8.58 -18.17 -3.31
N TYR A 27 7.57 -19.00 -3.10
CA TYR A 27 6.45 -18.66 -2.25
C TYR A 27 5.97 -19.85 -1.42
N SER A 28 5.31 -19.55 -0.30
CA SER A 28 4.80 -20.54 0.65
C SER A 28 3.56 -20.04 1.40
N ASN A 29 2.73 -20.99 1.85
CA ASN A 29 1.61 -20.73 2.77
C ASN A 29 1.93 -21.12 4.23
N ASN A 30 3.04 -21.82 4.49
CA ASN A 30 3.39 -22.33 5.82
C ASN A 30 4.82 -21.99 6.25
N GLY A 31 5.60 -21.33 5.39
CA GLY A 31 7.00 -20.96 5.64
C GLY A 31 7.99 -22.13 5.61
N LYS A 32 7.53 -23.39 5.48
CA LYS A 32 8.34 -24.61 5.51
C LYS A 32 8.51 -25.22 4.13
N SER A 33 7.43 -25.42 3.39
CA SER A 33 7.45 -25.92 2.01
C SER A 33 7.38 -24.77 1.02
N TRP A 34 8.32 -24.73 0.08
CA TRP A 34 8.50 -23.62 -0.85
C TRP A 34 8.28 -24.07 -2.29
N THR A 35 7.53 -23.28 -3.05
CA THR A 35 7.32 -23.49 -4.48
C THR A 35 8.03 -22.38 -5.25
N MET A 36 8.84 -22.75 -6.24
CA MET A 36 9.48 -21.80 -7.15
C MET A 36 8.46 -21.27 -8.16
N TYR A 37 8.51 -19.96 -8.44
CA TYR A 37 7.72 -19.37 -9.51
C TYR A 37 8.24 -19.81 -10.87
N LYS A 38 7.35 -20.28 -11.74
CA LYS A 38 7.71 -20.93 -13.01
C LYS A 38 7.37 -20.09 -14.24
N VAL A 39 8.10 -20.33 -15.31
CA VAL A 39 7.75 -19.82 -16.64
C VAL A 39 6.40 -20.39 -17.06
N LYS A 40 5.51 -19.54 -17.61
CA LYS A 40 4.17 -19.94 -18.02
C LYS A 40 4.22 -21.10 -19.02
N GLY A 41 3.56 -22.21 -18.68
CA GLY A 41 3.47 -23.40 -19.53
C GLY A 41 4.74 -24.28 -19.55
N LYS A 42 5.74 -24.00 -18.71
CA LYS A 42 6.98 -24.79 -18.64
C LYS A 42 7.29 -25.24 -17.21
N ASN A 43 8.06 -26.32 -17.09
CA ASN A 43 8.58 -26.79 -15.80
C ASN A 43 9.94 -26.17 -15.46
N GLU A 44 10.12 -24.88 -15.77
CA GLU A 44 11.36 -24.15 -15.58
C GLU A 44 11.12 -23.00 -14.61
N ASP A 45 12.06 -22.77 -13.68
CA ASP A 45 12.02 -21.62 -12.78
C ASP A 45 12.13 -20.31 -13.57
N MET A 46 11.27 -19.35 -13.27
CA MET A 46 11.34 -18.02 -13.86
C MET A 46 12.53 -17.25 -13.28
N VAL A 47 13.42 -16.78 -14.16
CA VAL A 47 14.49 -15.84 -13.82
C VAL A 47 14.04 -14.44 -14.23
N PHE A 48 13.79 -13.59 -13.24
CA PHE A 48 13.43 -12.20 -13.46
C PHE A 48 14.68 -11.36 -13.67
N ARG A 49 14.59 -10.40 -14.60
CA ARG A 49 15.58 -9.34 -14.75
C ARG A 49 15.44 -8.35 -13.60
N GLY A 50 16.53 -8.02 -12.93
CA GLY A 50 16.60 -7.02 -11.87
C GLY A 50 17.11 -5.67 -12.38
N ASN A 51 17.79 -4.94 -11.49
CA ASN A 51 18.22 -3.58 -11.73
C ASN A 51 19.46 -3.49 -12.65
N VAL A 52 19.59 -2.34 -13.31
CA VAL A 52 20.77 -1.95 -14.11
C VAL A 52 21.65 -0.92 -13.40
N ASP A 53 21.13 -0.29 -12.35
CA ASP A 53 21.81 0.68 -11.48
C ASP A 53 21.29 0.55 -10.04
N ASN A 54 21.76 1.40 -9.12
CA ASN A 54 21.39 1.35 -7.70
C ASN A 54 20.25 2.29 -7.27
N ILE A 55 19.70 3.10 -8.17
CA ILE A 55 18.78 4.20 -7.85
C ILE A 55 17.40 3.93 -8.45
N THR A 56 17.35 3.57 -9.73
CA THR A 56 16.12 3.45 -10.51
C THR A 56 15.32 2.22 -10.07
N PRO A 57 14.06 2.37 -9.62
CA PRO A 57 13.19 1.23 -9.34
C PRO A 57 12.86 0.47 -10.63
N TYR A 58 12.84 -0.85 -10.53
CA TYR A 58 12.52 -1.75 -11.64
C TYR A 58 11.39 -2.70 -11.22
N ALA A 59 10.28 -2.71 -11.96
CA ALA A 59 9.11 -3.51 -11.65
C ALA A 59 9.07 -4.80 -12.50
N ASN A 60 8.77 -5.92 -11.86
CA ASN A 60 8.38 -7.17 -12.52
C ASN A 60 7.01 -7.62 -12.01
N TYR A 61 6.14 -8.02 -12.94
CA TYR A 61 4.81 -8.51 -12.63
C TYR A 61 4.72 -10.03 -12.77
N PHE A 62 3.92 -10.66 -11.92
CA PHE A 62 3.68 -12.09 -11.89
C PHE A 62 2.42 -12.43 -12.68
N THR A 63 2.60 -13.18 -13.76
CA THR A 63 1.49 -13.74 -14.56
C THR A 63 1.63 -15.28 -14.66
N PRO A 64 0.88 -16.05 -13.85
CA PRO A 64 -0.21 -15.63 -12.98
C PRO A 64 0.24 -14.98 -11.65
N PRO A 65 -0.63 -14.22 -10.96
CA PRO A 65 -0.38 -13.71 -9.60
C PRO A 65 -0.16 -14.84 -8.59
N ILE A 66 0.65 -14.58 -7.56
CA ILE A 66 0.99 -15.54 -6.51
C ILE A 66 0.00 -15.41 -5.35
N LYS A 67 -0.61 -16.52 -4.93
CA LYS A 67 -1.38 -16.60 -3.68
C LYS A 67 -0.49 -17.24 -2.61
N ALA A 68 -0.05 -16.44 -1.65
CA ALA A 68 0.88 -16.91 -0.61
C ALA A 68 0.71 -16.12 0.70
N GLN A 69 1.32 -16.61 1.78
CA GLN A 69 1.59 -15.84 3.00
C GLN A 69 3.06 -15.39 3.06
N TYR A 70 3.96 -16.17 2.48
CA TYR A 70 5.39 -15.92 2.49
C TYR A 70 5.93 -15.84 1.06
N ILE A 71 6.79 -14.85 0.81
CA ILE A 71 7.54 -14.66 -0.43
C ILE A 71 9.03 -14.64 -0.10
N ARG A 72 9.85 -15.27 -0.94
CA ARG A 72 11.31 -15.18 -0.91
C ARG A 72 11.81 -14.76 -2.28
N LEU A 73 12.74 -13.81 -2.29
CA LEU A 73 13.51 -13.45 -3.47
C LEU A 73 14.91 -14.06 -3.34
N TYR A 74 15.33 -14.80 -4.37
CA TYR A 74 16.63 -15.44 -4.46
C TYR A 74 17.48 -14.74 -5.52
N PRO A 75 18.43 -13.87 -5.12
CA PRO A 75 19.36 -13.25 -6.05
C PRO A 75 20.11 -14.32 -6.84
N GLN A 76 20.25 -14.14 -8.16
CA GLN A 76 21.01 -15.06 -9.03
C GLN A 76 22.31 -14.39 -9.50
N VAL A 77 22.22 -13.16 -9.99
CA VAL A 77 23.37 -12.37 -10.42
C VAL A 77 23.32 -11.01 -9.74
N CYS A 78 24.45 -10.55 -9.21
CA CYS A 78 24.55 -9.31 -8.46
C CYS A 78 25.72 -8.47 -8.99
N ARG A 79 25.64 -7.13 -8.85
CA ARG A 79 26.79 -6.25 -9.01
C ARG A 79 27.44 -6.04 -7.65
N ARG A 80 28.68 -6.51 -7.50
CA ARG A 80 29.48 -6.49 -6.26
C ARG A 80 28.85 -7.32 -5.13
N HIS A 81 27.80 -6.82 -4.51
CA HIS A 81 27.04 -7.52 -3.48
C HIS A 81 25.57 -7.61 -3.86
N CYS A 82 24.89 -8.65 -3.36
CA CYS A 82 23.46 -8.84 -3.56
C CYS A 82 22.65 -7.92 -2.65
N THR A 83 22.65 -6.64 -3.01
CA THR A 83 22.02 -5.56 -2.24
C THR A 83 20.67 -5.21 -2.87
N LEU A 84 19.63 -5.11 -2.05
CA LEU A 84 18.25 -4.98 -2.50
C LEU A 84 17.44 -4.09 -1.55
N ARG A 85 16.69 -3.16 -2.12
CA ARG A 85 15.49 -2.55 -1.55
C ARG A 85 14.32 -3.05 -2.40
N MET A 86 13.22 -3.48 -1.79
CA MET A 86 12.08 -4.01 -2.55
C MET A 86 10.74 -3.61 -1.95
N GLU A 87 9.74 -3.54 -2.82
CA GLU A 87 8.33 -3.39 -2.48
C GLU A 87 7.53 -4.49 -3.18
N LEU A 88 6.56 -5.08 -2.49
CA LEU A 88 5.65 -6.08 -3.06
C LEU A 88 4.35 -5.40 -3.51
N ILE A 89 3.92 -5.68 -4.74
CA ILE A 89 2.65 -5.20 -5.25
C ILE A 89 1.63 -6.32 -5.08
N GLY A 90 0.46 -6.03 -4.50
CA GLY A 90 -0.59 -7.01 -4.30
C GLY A 90 -1.82 -6.47 -3.60
N CYS A 91 -2.74 -7.38 -3.27
CA CYS A 91 -3.96 -7.12 -2.51
C CYS A 91 -4.27 -8.25 -1.53
N GLU A 92 -5.18 -8.00 -0.59
CA GLU A 92 -5.68 -9.02 0.31
C GLU A 92 -6.60 -10.03 -0.44
N LEU A 93 -6.71 -11.26 0.08
CA LEU A 93 -7.48 -12.32 -0.59
C LEU A 93 -9.00 -12.15 -0.42
N SER A 94 -9.43 -11.50 0.67
CA SER A 94 -10.82 -11.21 1.02
C SER A 94 -11.41 -9.99 0.31
N GLY A 95 -10.61 -9.30 -0.52
CA GLY A 95 -10.98 -8.07 -1.21
C GLY A 95 -9.80 -7.09 -1.19
N CYS A 96 -9.64 -6.27 -2.22
CA CYS A 96 -8.71 -5.16 -2.15
C CYS A 96 -9.18 -4.22 -1.03
N SER A 97 -8.25 -3.70 -0.20
CA SER A 97 -8.53 -2.63 0.78
C SER A 97 -8.82 -1.31 0.06
N GLU A 98 -9.82 -1.31 -0.81
CA GLU A 98 -10.23 -0.13 -1.56
C GLU A 98 -10.84 0.89 -0.60
N PRO A 99 -10.60 2.19 -0.82
CA PRO A 99 -11.21 3.21 0.00
C PRO A 99 -12.74 3.16 -0.15
N LEU A 100 -13.45 3.08 0.96
CA LEU A 100 -14.92 2.99 0.99
C LEU A 100 -15.64 4.27 0.53
N GLY A 101 -14.91 5.35 0.26
CA GLY A 101 -15.49 6.57 -0.31
C GLY A 101 -15.30 7.87 0.46
N MET A 102 -14.56 7.86 1.59
CA MET A 102 -14.34 9.08 2.38
C MET A 102 -13.57 10.14 1.59
N LYS A 103 -12.43 9.78 1.00
CA LYS A 103 -11.61 10.70 0.19
C LYS A 103 -12.27 11.08 -1.13
N SER A 104 -12.84 10.09 -1.83
CA SER A 104 -13.42 10.30 -3.16
C SER A 104 -14.76 11.04 -3.15
N GLY A 105 -15.39 11.23 -1.98
CA GLY A 105 -16.72 11.81 -1.88
C GLY A 105 -17.86 10.85 -2.20
N HIS A 106 -17.59 9.55 -2.30
CA HIS A 106 -18.65 8.54 -2.52
C HIS A 106 -19.54 8.38 -1.29
N ILE A 107 -18.94 8.44 -0.09
CA ILE A 107 -19.69 8.68 1.16
C ILE A 107 -20.10 10.15 1.15
N GLN A 108 -21.39 10.44 1.15
CA GLN A 108 -21.93 11.79 1.04
C GLN A 108 -21.83 12.56 2.37
N ASP A 109 -21.82 13.89 2.31
CA ASP A 109 -21.64 14.75 3.49
C ASP A 109 -22.72 14.53 4.56
N TYR A 110 -23.97 14.25 4.15
CA TYR A 110 -25.07 13.96 5.09
C TYR A 110 -24.91 12.64 5.85
N GLN A 111 -24.02 11.76 5.38
CA GLN A 111 -23.72 10.48 6.05
C GLN A 111 -22.67 10.65 7.14
N ILE A 112 -22.12 11.85 7.35
CA ILE A 112 -21.03 12.10 8.29
C ILE A 112 -21.51 13.05 9.39
N SER A 113 -21.55 12.56 10.63
CA SER A 113 -21.96 13.33 11.80
C SER A 113 -20.90 13.26 12.91
N ALA A 114 -20.97 14.16 13.88
CA ALA A 114 -20.07 14.19 15.03
C ALA A 114 -20.82 14.54 16.32
N SER A 115 -20.20 14.24 17.46
CA SER A 115 -20.69 14.64 18.78
C SER A 115 -20.79 16.15 18.94
N SER A 116 -19.80 16.87 18.40
CA SER A 116 -19.69 18.33 18.50
C SER A 116 -18.79 18.88 17.39
N VAL A 117 -18.84 20.19 17.18
CA VAL A 117 -18.05 20.90 16.16
C VAL A 117 -17.46 22.17 16.77
N PHE A 118 -16.18 22.40 16.54
CA PHE A 118 -15.52 23.66 16.88
C PHE A 118 -15.72 24.69 15.78
N ASN A 119 -15.97 25.93 16.18
CA ASN A 119 -16.11 27.04 15.25
C ASN A 119 -15.05 28.11 15.54
N THR A 120 -14.15 28.34 14.58
CA THR A 120 -13.12 29.38 14.74
C THR A 120 -13.75 30.76 14.64
N LEU A 121 -13.46 31.62 15.62
CA LEU A 121 -14.01 32.98 15.73
C LEU A 121 -15.55 33.03 15.82
N ASN A 122 -16.21 31.91 16.14
CA ASN A 122 -17.67 31.78 16.11
C ASN A 122 -18.30 32.15 14.75
N MET A 123 -17.58 31.95 13.64
CA MET A 123 -18.04 32.27 12.28
C MET A 123 -18.30 31.00 11.49
N ASP A 124 -19.54 30.75 11.07
CA ASP A 124 -19.94 29.51 10.35
C ASP A 124 -19.02 29.13 9.16
N MET A 125 -18.52 30.14 8.43
CA MET A 125 -17.54 29.96 7.34
C MET A 125 -16.25 29.23 7.79
N PHE A 126 -15.87 29.32 9.06
CA PHE A 126 -14.71 28.68 9.66
C PHE A 126 -15.08 27.53 10.63
N SER A 127 -16.25 26.91 10.42
CA SER A 127 -16.70 25.75 11.19
C SER A 127 -15.98 24.46 10.78
N TRP A 128 -15.43 23.71 11.74
CA TRP A 128 -14.67 22.47 11.52
C TRP A 128 -15.57 21.23 11.51
N GLU A 129 -16.54 21.21 10.60
CA GLU A 129 -17.64 20.25 10.60
C GLU A 129 -17.21 18.82 10.25
N ALA A 130 -18.04 17.85 10.68
CA ALA A 130 -17.83 16.41 10.47
C ALA A 130 -17.55 16.05 8.99
N ARG A 131 -18.29 16.64 8.05
CA ARG A 131 -18.13 16.42 6.60
C ARG A 131 -16.75 16.77 6.04
N LYS A 132 -15.95 17.55 6.79
CA LYS A 132 -14.58 17.94 6.43
C LYS A 132 -13.54 16.90 6.84
N ALA A 133 -13.89 15.85 7.60
CA ALA A 133 -13.01 14.76 8.00
C ALA A 133 -12.68 13.77 6.86
N ARG A 134 -12.20 14.28 5.71
CA ARG A 134 -11.85 13.49 4.53
C ARG A 134 -10.34 13.52 4.33
N LEU A 135 -9.74 12.35 4.13
CA LEU A 135 -8.31 12.23 3.87
C LEU A 135 -7.89 13.08 2.66
N ASP A 136 -6.76 13.78 2.77
CA ASP A 136 -6.19 14.69 1.76
C ASP A 136 -7.04 15.93 1.39
N ARG A 137 -8.08 16.26 2.18
CA ARG A 137 -8.87 17.48 1.98
C ARG A 137 -7.98 18.72 2.14
N GLN A 138 -8.04 19.61 1.16
CA GLN A 138 -7.28 20.86 1.12
C GLN A 138 -8.15 22.05 1.58
N GLY A 139 -7.50 23.17 1.92
CA GLY A 139 -8.16 24.42 2.33
C GLY A 139 -7.79 24.86 3.75
N LYS A 140 -8.23 26.06 4.13
CA LYS A 140 -7.93 26.65 5.46
C LYS A 140 -8.66 25.95 6.61
N VAL A 141 -9.85 25.40 6.33
CA VAL A 141 -10.64 24.58 7.25
C VAL A 141 -10.98 23.29 6.51
N ASN A 142 -10.22 22.24 6.81
CA ASN A 142 -10.13 21.04 5.98
C ASN A 142 -10.16 19.74 6.80
N ALA A 143 -10.56 19.81 8.07
CA ALA A 143 -10.71 18.67 8.96
C ALA A 143 -11.96 18.85 9.83
N TRP A 144 -12.31 17.81 10.58
CA TRP A 144 -13.22 17.94 11.72
C TRP A 144 -12.44 18.30 12.98
N THR A 145 -13.04 19.10 13.85
CA THR A 145 -12.54 19.39 15.19
C THR A 145 -13.70 19.36 16.14
N SER A 146 -13.59 18.59 17.22
CA SER A 146 -14.60 18.54 18.28
C SER A 146 -14.65 19.88 19.01
N GLY A 147 -15.84 20.24 19.50
CA GLY A 147 -16.03 21.47 20.28
C GLY A 147 -15.31 21.44 21.64
N TYR A 148 -15.05 20.25 22.17
CA TYR A 148 -14.36 20.04 23.45
C TYR A 148 -13.19 19.07 23.29
N ASN A 149 -12.17 19.20 24.15
CA ASN A 149 -11.01 18.31 24.20
C ASN A 149 -11.17 17.31 25.35
N ASP A 150 -11.95 16.25 25.11
CA ASP A 150 -12.20 15.18 26.07
C ASP A 150 -12.35 13.82 25.34
N GLN A 151 -12.44 12.74 26.13
CA GLN A 151 -12.53 11.36 25.62
C GLN A 151 -13.94 10.93 25.20
N SER A 152 -14.95 11.81 25.31
CA SER A 152 -16.34 11.50 24.95
C SER A 152 -16.72 11.90 23.52
N GLN A 153 -15.81 12.58 22.82
CA GLN A 153 -16.06 13.07 21.46
C GLN A 153 -15.98 11.96 20.41
N TRP A 154 -16.83 12.02 19.39
CA TRP A 154 -16.90 11.00 18.34
C TRP A 154 -17.24 11.59 16.96
N LEU A 155 -16.85 10.86 15.93
CA LEU A 155 -17.23 11.05 14.52
C LEU A 155 -17.90 9.76 14.05
N GLN A 156 -19.06 9.87 13.42
CA GLN A 156 -19.89 8.74 13.02
C GLN A 156 -20.18 8.79 11.52
N LEU A 157 -20.25 7.60 10.92
CA LEU A 157 -20.67 7.41 9.55
C LEU A 157 -21.98 6.61 9.51
N LEU A 158 -22.99 7.14 8.83
CA LEU A 158 -24.22 6.42 8.53
C LEU A 158 -23.99 5.56 7.28
N SER A 159 -23.76 4.27 7.48
CA SER A 159 -23.71 3.31 6.39
C SER A 159 -25.14 2.98 5.93
N ASN A 160 -25.59 3.53 4.81
CA ASN A 160 -26.76 3.01 4.08
C ASN A 160 -26.40 1.73 3.29
N LEU A 161 -25.40 0.97 3.76
CA LEU A 161 -25.11 -0.36 3.24
C LEU A 161 -26.22 -1.27 3.75
N ALA A 162 -27.33 -1.34 3.01
CA ALA A 162 -28.03 -2.60 2.91
C ALA A 162 -27.00 -3.60 2.37
N ILE A 163 -26.55 -4.49 3.25
CA ILE A 163 -25.74 -5.67 2.91
C ILE A 163 -26.63 -6.63 2.14
#